data_AF-A0A7V4U4G9-F1
#
_entry.id   AF-A0A7V4U4G9-F1
#
_cell.length_a   1.000
_cell.length_b   1.000
_cell.length_c   1.000
_cell.angle_alpha   90.00
_cell.angle_beta   90.00
_cell.angle_gamma   90.00
#
_symmetry.space_group_name_H-M   'P 1'
#
loop_
_entity.id
_entity.type
_entity.pdbx_description
1 polymer ?
#
loop_
_entity_poly.entity_id
_entity_poly.type
_entity_poly.pdbx_seq_one_letter_code
_entity_poly.pdbx_strand_id
1 'polypeptide(L)' 'MGQKKEISVKEKNGIYIVPAKLTENDVLAPDPEGEKFMIFWDKQCLKIFLHNYGLTAVINKK' A
#
# COMPACT_ATOMS: atom_id res chain seq x y z
N MET A 1 -10.67 8.19 16.67
CA MET A 1 -9.96 6.93 16.37
C MET A 1 -10.59 6.33 15.12
N GLY A 2 -10.07 6.65 13.93
CA GLY A 2 -10.61 6.12 12.68
C GLY A 2 -10.32 4.62 12.58
N GLN A 3 -11.28 3.84 12.07
CA GLN A 3 -11.07 2.41 11.81
C GLN A 3 -9.88 2.24 10.86
N LYS A 4 -8.80 1.62 11.34
CA LYS A 4 -7.66 1.26 10.49
C LYS A 4 -8.15 0.26 9.46
N LYS A 5 -8.03 0.60 8.18
CA LYS A 5 -8.36 -0.30 7.08
C LYS A 5 -7.14 -1.14 6.70
N GLU A 6 -7.33 -2.40 6.38
CA GLU A 6 -6.26 -3.28 5.93
C GLU A 6 -6.06 -3.16 4.41
N ILE A 7 -4.83 -3.35 3.96
CA ILE A 7 -4.47 -3.39 2.53
C ILE A 7 -3.57 -4.59 2.27
N SER A 8 -3.96 -5.42 1.30
CA SER A 8 -3.20 -6.61 0.90
C SER A 8 -2.01 -6.20 0.03
N VAL A 9 -0.81 -6.41 0.54
CA VAL A 9 0.44 -6.11 -0.15
C VAL A 9 1.10 -7.41 -0.58
N LYS A 10 1.44 -7.54 -1.85
CA LYS A 10 2.17 -8.70 -2.36
C LYS A 10 3.67 -8.46 -2.14
N GLU A 11 4.37 -9.44 -1.59
CA GLU A 11 5.83 -9.42 -1.49
C GLU A 11 6.43 -10.47 -2.42
N LYS A 12 7.43 -10.06 -3.20
CA LYS A 12 8.20 -10.92 -4.10
C LYS A 12 9.66 -10.49 -4.09
N ASN A 13 10.56 -11.35 -3.60
CA ASN A 13 12.02 -11.11 -3.58
C ASN A 13 12.42 -9.78 -2.91
N GLY A 14 11.76 -9.40 -1.82
CA GLY A 14 12.00 -8.13 -1.11
C GLY A 14 11.32 -6.91 -1.73
N ILE A 15 10.57 -7.08 -2.82
CA ILE A 15 9.80 -6.02 -3.46
C ILE A 15 8.35 -6.11 -2.98
N TYR A 16 7.82 -4.98 -2.49
CA TYR A 16 6.46 -4.86 -2.01
C TYR A 16 5.59 -4.14 -3.05
N ILE A 17 4.53 -4.80 -3.47
CA ILE A 17 3.59 -4.34 -4.50
C ILE A 17 2.27 -4.00 -3.81
N VAL A 18 1.96 -2.71 -3.78
CA VAL A 18 0.81 -2.15 -3.08
C VAL A 18 -0.25 -1.74 -4.10
N PRO A 19 -1.51 -2.17 -3.96
CA PRO A 19 -2.57 -1.70 -4.84
C PRO A 19 -2.85 -0.20 -4.60
N ALA A 20 -3.13 0.51 -5.68
CA ALA A 20 -3.21 1.95 -5.70
C ALA A 20 -4.19 2.45 -6.77
N LYS A 21 -4.68 3.67 -6.59
CA LYS A 21 -5.50 4.36 -7.60
C LYS A 21 -4.99 5.77 -7.85
N LEU A 22 -5.21 6.25 -9.06
CA LEU A 22 -4.97 7.65 -9.38
C LEU A 22 -6.15 8.45 -8.82
N THR A 23 -5.85 9.45 -8.00
CA THR A 23 -6.85 10.36 -7.45
C THR A 23 -7.21 11.44 -8.48
N GLU A 24 -8.27 12.21 -8.21
CA GLU A 24 -8.71 13.32 -9.08
C GLU A 24 -7.63 14.42 -9.25
N ASN A 25 -6.66 14.49 -8.34
CA ASN A 25 -5.55 15.44 -8.39
C ASN A 25 -4.29 14.85 -9.05
N ASP A 26 -4.43 13.79 -9.84
CA ASP A 26 -3.34 13.06 -10.51
C ASP A 26 -2.25 12.52 -9.54
N VAL A 27 -2.60 12.35 -8.27
CA VAL A 27 -1.71 11.73 -7.26
C VAL A 27 -2.05 10.25 -7.14
N LEU A 28 -1.03 9.40 -7.16
CA LEU A 28 -1.18 7.98 -6.89
C LEU A 28 -1.25 7.73 -5.38
N ALA A 29 -2.35 7.12 -4.92
CA ALA A 29 -2.59 6.85 -3.50
C ALA A 29 -2.85 5.35 -3.27
N PRO A 30 -2.46 4.80 -2.11
CA PRO A 30 -2.73 3.40 -1.78
C PRO A 30 -4.23 3.20 -1.61
N ASP A 31 -4.76 2.17 -2.27
CA ASP A 31 -6.18 1.83 -2.21
C ASP A 31 -6.35 0.31 -2.31
N PRO A 32 -7.05 -0.34 -1.36
CA PRO A 32 -7.28 -1.79 -1.40
C PRO A 32 -7.95 -2.31 -2.67
N GLU A 33 -8.76 -1.47 -3.33
CA GLU A 33 -9.49 -1.78 -4.56
C GLU A 33 -8.83 -1.14 -5.80
N GLY A 34 -7.64 -0.56 -5.62
CA GLY A 34 -6.91 0.10 -6.69
C GLY A 34 -6.40 -0.86 -7.78
N GLU A 35 -6.59 -0.46 -9.03
CA GLU A 35 -6.16 -1.24 -10.21
C GLU A 35 -4.71 -0.96 -10.65
N LYS A 36 -4.08 0.07 -10.08
CA LYS A 36 -2.66 0.40 -10.30
C LYS A 36 -1.82 -0.14 -9.14
N PHE A 37 -0.50 -0.07 -9.28
CA PHE A 37 0.42 -0.56 -8.26
C PHE A 37 1.51 0.46 -7.92
N MET A 38 1.81 0.60 -6.64
CA MET A 38 2.99 1.27 -6.11
C MET A 38 4.01 0.23 -5.65
N ILE A 39 5.29 0.51 -5.91
CA ILE A 39 6.39 -0.42 -5.62
C ILE A 39 7.27 0.17 -4.51
N PHE A 40 7.58 -0.65 -3.52
CA PHE A 40 8.51 -0.32 -2.44
C PHE A 40 9.60 -1.39 -2.34
N TRP A 41 10.84 -0.97 -2.11
CA TRP A 41 11.98 -1.88 -1.83
C TRP A 41 12.30 -1.97 -0.33
N ASP A 42 11.73 -1.07 0.48
CA ASP A 42 11.95 -1.04 1.92
C ASP A 42 10.64 -1.22 2.69
N LYS A 43 10.64 -2.20 3.59
CA LYS A 43 9.47 -2.59 4.38
C LYS A 43 9.07 -1.53 5.41
N GLN A 44 10.02 -0.81 6.00
CA GLN A 44 9.73 0.21 7.00
C GLN A 44 9.12 1.44 6.34
N CYS A 45 9.68 1.86 5.19
CA CYS A 45 9.15 2.94 4.37
C CYS A 45 7.70 2.66 3.94
N LEU A 46 7.43 1.45 3.47
CA LEU A 46 6.06 1.00 3.16
C LEU A 46 5.12 1.16 4.35
N LYS A 47 5.53 0.69 5.54
CA LYS A 47 4.68 0.73 6.75
C LYS A 47 4.36 2.17 7.17
N ILE A 48 5.36 3.05 7.16
CA ILE A 48 5.18 4.46 7.51
C ILE A 48 4.26 5.14 6.50
N PHE A 49 4.49 4.89 5.21
CA PHE A 49 3.65 5.42 4.14
C PHE A 49 2.18 5.02 4.34
N LEU A 50 1.89 3.73 4.47
CA LEU A 50 0.51 3.25 4.67
C LEU A 50 -0.11 3.77 5.97
N HIS A 51 0.68 3.90 7.04
CA HIS A 51 0.21 4.45 8.31
C HIS A 51 -0.32 5.88 8.16
N ASN A 52 0.35 6.71 7.36
CA ASN A 52 -0.09 8.09 7.08
C ASN A 52 -1.42 8.14 6.31
N TYR A 53 -1.78 7.06 5.60
CA TYR A 53 -3.09 6.88 4.96
C TYR A 53 -4.12 6.17 5.86
N GLY A 54 -3.79 5.90 7.13
CA GLY A 54 -4.66 5.14 8.04
C GLY A 54 -4.79 3.66 7.66
N LEU A 55 -3.86 3.14 6.85
CA LEU A 55 -3.85 1.78 6.36
C LEU A 55 -2.85 0.90 7.12
N THR A 56 -3.18 -0.39 7.26
CA THR A 56 -2.27 -1.41 7.79
C THR A 56 -1.97 -2.45 6.72
N ALA A 57 -0.69 -2.66 6.42
CA ALA A 57 -0.27 -3.65 5.43
C ALA A 57 -0.44 -5.08 5.95
N VAL A 58 -1.15 -5.90 5.18
CA VAL A 58 -1.15 -7.37 5.29
C VAL A 58 -0.24 -7.91 4.19
N ILE A 59 0.97 -8.30 4.57
CA ILE A 59 2.02 -8.69 3.61
C ILE A 59 1.88 -10.18 3.29
N ASN A 60 1.55 -10.48 2.04
CA ASN A 60 1.42 -11.83 1.52
C ASN A 60 2.69 -12.18 0.73
N LYS A 61 3.47 -13.13 1.27
CA LYS A 61 4.62 -13.70 0.57
C LYS A 61 4.13 -14.69 -0.48
N LYS A 62 4.53 -14.51 -1.73
CA LYS A 62 4.33 -15.49 -2.80
C LYS A 62 5.67 -15.99 -3.32
#